data_AF-A0A7R9IXE3-F1
#
_entry.id   AF-A0A7R9IXE3-F1
#
_cell.length_a   1.000
_cell.length_b   1.000
_cell.length_c   1.000
_cell.angle_alpha   90.00
_cell.angle_beta   90.00
_cell.angle_gamma   90.00
#
_symmetry.space_group_name_H-M   'P 1'
#
loop_
_entity.id
_entity.type
_entity.pdbx_description
1 polymer ?
#
loop_
_entity_poly.entity_id
_entity_poly.type
_entity_poly.pdbx_seq_one_letter_code
_entity_poly.pdbx_strand_id
1 'polypeptide(L)'
;IAFAHLLPNFVECWWDALILDVLICNGLGIWVGLQICKRLEMREYKWVSIKDIHSTSGKLKRAVLQFTPGSWTHVRWLDPTCTYMRFFALCQLVIFWQVSELNTFFLKHIFEMPPSHPIVALRLILIGVIVAPSVRQYYSYTTDTQCKRVGTQCWVYGAIMVTEAILCIKNGKELFERTQAVNIIIWFLLQLMLSIMCVYGFVLWHKYIQYNQG
;
A
#
# COMPACT_ATOMS: atom_id res chain seq x y z
N ILE A 1 -4.16 -17.85 13.39
CA ILE A 1 -5.18 -18.65 14.10
C ILE A 1 -6.19 -19.29 13.14
N ALA A 2 -6.73 -18.58 12.13
CA ALA A 2 -7.63 -19.17 11.12
C ALA A 2 -6.99 -20.23 10.18
N PHE A 3 -5.67 -20.18 9.96
CA PHE A 3 -4.92 -21.12 9.13
C PHE A 3 -4.10 -22.16 9.94
N ALA A 4 -4.27 -22.19 11.26
CA ALA A 4 -3.48 -23.05 12.16
C ALA A 4 -3.63 -24.55 11.86
N HIS A 5 -4.76 -24.95 11.27
CA HIS A 5 -5.02 -26.33 10.87
C HIS A 5 -4.25 -26.76 9.60
N LEU A 6 -3.85 -25.82 8.73
CA LEU A 6 -3.19 -26.13 7.46
C LEU A 6 -1.65 -26.15 7.55
N LEU A 7 -1.06 -25.48 8.54
CA LEU A 7 0.38 -25.44 8.76
C LEU A 7 0.69 -25.41 10.28
N PRO A 8 1.13 -26.52 10.90
CA PRO A 8 1.38 -26.59 12.35
C PRO A 8 2.50 -25.65 12.82
N ASN A 9 3.42 -25.24 11.95
CA ASN A 9 4.43 -24.19 12.22
C ASN A 9 3.82 -22.83 12.63
N PHE A 10 2.58 -22.51 12.22
CA PHE A 10 1.91 -21.27 12.64
C PHE A 10 1.41 -21.30 14.09
N VAL A 11 1.32 -22.48 14.72
CA VAL A 11 0.92 -22.63 16.13
C VAL A 11 2.12 -22.43 17.06
N GLU A 12 3.31 -22.87 16.65
CA GLU A 12 4.53 -22.74 17.46
C GLU A 12 5.14 -21.33 17.43
N CYS A 13 5.01 -20.61 16.31
CA CYS A 13 5.59 -19.28 16.09
C CYS A 13 4.56 -18.18 15.81
N TRP A 14 3.37 -18.27 16.42
CA TRP A 14 2.31 -17.27 16.22
C TRP A 14 2.73 -15.85 16.65
N TRP A 15 3.62 -15.76 17.65
CA TRP A 15 4.12 -14.48 18.17
C TRP A 15 5.16 -13.86 17.24
N ASP A 16 5.95 -14.67 16.52
CA ASP A 16 6.92 -14.17 15.53
C ASP A 16 6.16 -13.52 14.35
N ALA A 17 5.09 -14.17 13.87
CA ALA A 17 4.22 -13.58 12.86
C ALA A 17 3.51 -12.29 13.35
N LEU A 18 3.19 -12.17 14.64
CA LEU A 18 2.55 -10.95 15.17
C LEU A 18 3.56 -9.82 15.41
N ILE A 19 4.69 -10.12 16.03
CA ILE A 19 5.67 -9.12 16.43
C ILE A 19 6.54 -8.74 15.24
N LEU A 20 7.06 -9.72 14.51
CA LEU A 20 7.99 -9.48 13.41
C LEU A 20 7.25 -8.92 12.19
N ASP A 21 6.12 -9.50 11.78
CA ASP A 21 5.42 -9.00 10.59
C ASP A 21 4.52 -7.79 10.89
N VAL A 22 3.64 -7.85 11.90
CA VAL A 22 2.66 -6.76 12.15
C VAL A 22 3.30 -5.53 12.81
N LEU A 23 4.07 -5.72 13.89
CA LEU A 23 4.65 -4.59 14.63
C LEU A 23 5.95 -4.08 14.00
N ILE A 24 6.88 -4.97 13.66
CA ILE A 24 8.20 -4.57 13.16
C ILE A 24 8.14 -4.29 11.67
N CYS A 25 7.93 -5.27 10.79
CA CYS A 25 8.03 -5.06 9.35
C CYS A 25 6.99 -4.04 8.83
N ASN A 26 5.71 -4.23 9.15
CA ASN A 26 4.65 -3.32 8.71
C ASN A 26 4.68 -1.99 9.46
N GLY A 27 4.80 -2.02 10.79
CA GLY A 27 4.82 -0.80 11.62
C GLY A 27 6.06 0.08 11.38
N LEU A 28 7.25 -0.51 11.32
CA LEU A 28 8.50 0.20 10.99
C LEU A 28 8.47 0.69 9.54
N GLY A 29 7.93 -0.09 8.61
CA GLY A 29 7.74 0.33 7.22
C GLY A 29 6.88 1.59 7.11
N ILE A 30 5.74 1.61 7.79
CA ILE A 30 4.87 2.80 7.86
C ILE A 30 5.61 3.97 8.49
N TRP A 31 6.30 3.76 9.61
CA TRP A 31 7.04 4.81 10.30
C TRP A 31 8.15 5.42 9.42
N VAL A 32 8.97 4.58 8.78
CA VAL A 32 10.02 5.03 7.84
C VAL A 32 9.39 5.78 6.67
N GLY A 33 8.29 5.28 6.10
CA GLY A 33 7.55 5.95 5.03
C GLY A 33 7.10 7.36 5.43
N LEU A 34 6.53 7.51 6.63
CA LEU A 34 6.12 8.81 7.17
C LEU A 34 7.31 9.76 7.38
N GLN A 35 8.45 9.25 7.86
CA GLN A 35 9.66 10.07 8.02
C GLN A 35 10.22 10.54 6.67
N ILE A 36 10.21 9.68 5.65
CA ILE A 36 10.62 10.05 4.29
C ILE A 36 9.71 11.14 3.74
N CYS A 37 8.39 10.99 3.87
CA CYS A 37 7.43 12.01 3.44
C CYS A 37 7.69 13.36 4.13
N LYS A 38 7.83 13.38 5.46
CA LYS A 38 8.14 14.62 6.22
C LYS A 38 9.46 15.26 5.80
N ARG A 39 10.50 14.45 5.57
CA ARG A 39 11.83 14.94 5.17
C ARG A 39 11.83 15.56 3.77
N LEU A 40 11.01 15.03 2.87
CA LEU A 40 10.88 15.53 1.50
C LEU A 40 9.96 16.76 1.43
N GLU A 41 8.97 16.85 2.32
CA GLU A 41 8.05 17.99 2.46
C GLU A 41 8.75 19.26 2.97
N MET A 42 9.70 19.14 3.92
CA MET A 42 10.39 20.29 4.54
C MET A 42 11.55 20.88 3.70
N ARG A 43 11.72 20.50 2.43
CA ARG A 43 12.80 21.05 1.58
C ARG A 43 12.30 22.10 0.60
N GLU A 44 12.82 23.32 0.74
CA GLU A 44 12.75 24.34 -0.31
C GLU A 44 13.79 24.06 -1.42
N TYR A 45 13.34 23.99 -2.68
CA TYR A 45 14.20 23.65 -3.82
C TYR A 45 14.68 24.92 -4.55
N LYS A 46 15.98 25.22 -4.48
CA LYS A 46 16.63 26.26 -5.31
C LYS A 46 17.06 25.69 -6.66
N TRP A 47 16.42 26.15 -7.73
CA TRP A 47 16.74 25.83 -9.13
C TRP A 47 17.94 26.67 -9.62
N VAL A 48 19.16 26.29 -9.23
CA VAL A 48 20.40 26.86 -9.79
C VAL A 48 20.99 25.90 -10.84
N SER A 49 21.59 26.43 -11.90
CA SER A 49 22.12 25.65 -13.02
C SER A 49 23.17 24.63 -12.56
N ILE A 50 23.13 23.41 -13.11
CA ILE A 50 24.11 22.32 -12.83
C ILE A 50 25.56 22.77 -13.11
N LYS A 51 25.72 23.81 -13.93
CA LYS A 51 27.00 24.41 -14.29
C LYS A 51 27.73 25.09 -13.13
N ASP A 52 27.03 25.47 -12.05
CA ASP A 52 27.61 26.22 -10.93
C ASP A 52 28.14 25.32 -9.79
N ILE A 53 28.09 23.98 -9.94
CA ILE A 53 28.47 23.03 -8.88
C ILE A 53 29.79 22.33 -9.22
N HIS A 54 30.87 22.71 -8.52
CA HIS A 54 32.21 22.20 -8.76
C HIS A 54 32.49 20.79 -8.15
N SER A 55 31.69 20.32 -7.19
CA SER A 55 31.92 19.03 -6.52
C SER A 55 31.14 17.86 -7.13
N THR A 56 31.79 16.69 -7.27
CA THR A 56 31.21 15.42 -7.76
C THR A 56 30.06 14.91 -6.90
N SER A 57 30.16 15.03 -5.56
CA SER A 57 29.07 14.70 -4.63
C SER A 57 27.86 15.63 -4.82
N GLY A 58 28.10 16.91 -5.15
CA GLY A 58 27.04 17.87 -5.47
C GLY A 58 26.29 17.55 -6.76
N LYS A 59 27.01 17.06 -7.79
CA LYS A 59 26.41 16.61 -9.05
C LYS A 59 25.56 15.35 -8.84
N LEU A 60 26.04 14.36 -8.09
CA LEU A 60 25.27 13.15 -7.77
C LEU A 60 24.02 13.47 -6.96
N LYS A 61 24.14 14.31 -5.92
CA LYS A 61 23.00 14.77 -5.13
C LYS A 61 21.95 15.46 -6.01
N ARG A 62 22.37 16.25 -7.00
CA ARG A 62 21.46 16.95 -7.91
C ARG A 62 20.82 16.02 -8.95
N ALA A 63 21.55 15.02 -9.45
CA ALA A 63 20.99 13.97 -10.32
C ALA A 63 19.88 13.19 -9.59
N VAL A 64 20.10 12.81 -8.33
CA VAL A 64 19.07 12.16 -7.50
C VAL A 64 17.88 13.10 -7.27
N LEU A 65 18.12 14.39 -7.06
CA LEU A 65 17.05 15.40 -6.90
C LEU A 65 16.26 15.68 -8.19
N GLN A 66 16.80 15.39 -9.38
CA GLN A 66 16.04 15.51 -10.63
C GLN A 66 14.93 14.45 -10.73
N PHE A 67 15.08 13.33 -10.04
CA PHE A 67 14.04 12.31 -9.92
C PHE A 67 13.01 12.62 -8.83
N THR A 68 13.17 13.73 -8.08
CA THR A 68 12.17 14.21 -7.12
C THR A 68 11.37 15.39 -7.70
N PRO A 69 10.05 15.45 -7.47
CA PRO A 69 9.21 16.52 -8.03
C PRO A 69 9.57 17.90 -7.46
N GLY A 70 9.39 18.94 -8.28
CA GLY A 70 9.75 20.33 -7.93
C GLY A 70 8.94 20.94 -6.79
N SER A 71 7.75 20.40 -6.51
CA SER A 71 6.95 20.70 -5.31
C SER A 71 6.24 19.43 -4.85
N TRP A 72 6.18 19.24 -3.53
CA TRP A 72 5.45 18.14 -2.92
C TRP A 72 4.02 18.59 -2.64
N THR A 73 3.05 17.95 -3.29
CA THR A 73 1.63 18.24 -3.07
C THR A 73 1.15 17.54 -1.80
N HIS A 74 0.56 18.30 -0.90
CA HIS A 74 0.02 17.77 0.35
C HIS A 74 -1.17 16.83 0.06
N VAL A 75 -1.06 15.57 0.51
CA VAL A 75 -2.09 14.54 0.31
C VAL A 75 -2.95 14.49 1.57
N ARG A 76 -4.11 15.15 1.54
CA ARG A 76 -5.07 15.20 2.65
C ARG A 76 -6.26 14.31 2.35
N TRP A 77 -6.10 13.04 2.69
CA TRP A 77 -7.15 12.04 2.56
C TRP A 77 -8.30 12.26 3.56
N LEU A 78 -7.99 12.79 4.75
CA LEU A 78 -8.89 12.88 5.90
C LEU A 78 -9.08 14.33 6.39
N ASP A 79 -9.42 15.25 5.49
CA ASP A 79 -9.75 16.63 5.89
C ASP A 79 -11.09 16.67 6.66
N PRO A 80 -11.31 17.59 7.62
CA PRO A 80 -12.55 17.65 8.42
C PRO A 80 -13.79 17.96 7.59
N THR A 81 -13.59 18.60 6.44
CA THR A 81 -14.62 18.88 5.42
C THR A 81 -14.83 17.72 4.44
N CYS A 82 -14.22 16.55 4.69
CA CYS A 82 -14.29 15.41 3.78
C CYS A 82 -15.74 14.98 3.50
N THR A 83 -16.08 14.97 2.21
CA THR A 83 -17.29 14.34 1.71
C THR A 83 -17.23 12.83 1.97
N TYR A 84 -18.36 12.21 2.29
CA TYR A 84 -18.49 10.75 2.42
C TYR A 84 -17.84 9.95 1.27
N MET A 85 -17.82 10.53 0.06
CA MET A 85 -17.16 9.97 -1.13
C MET A 85 -15.65 9.71 -0.93
N ARG A 86 -14.93 10.58 -0.21
CA ARG A 86 -13.49 10.42 0.05
C ARG A 86 -13.22 9.29 1.05
N PHE A 87 -14.11 9.10 2.02
CA PHE A 87 -14.04 7.96 2.95
C PHE A 87 -14.22 6.63 2.21
N PHE A 88 -15.25 6.53 1.36
CA PHE A 88 -15.46 5.33 0.55
C PHE A 88 -14.30 5.07 -0.41
N ALA A 89 -13.73 6.12 -1.01
CA ALA A 89 -12.56 5.99 -1.86
C ALA A 89 -11.33 5.47 -1.09
N LEU A 90 -11.11 5.92 0.14
CA LEU A 90 -10.05 5.39 1.01
C LEU A 90 -10.27 3.92 1.36
N CYS A 91 -11.49 3.55 1.75
CA CYS A 91 -11.84 2.16 2.00
C CYS A 91 -11.60 1.30 0.75
N GLN A 92 -12.02 1.78 -0.43
CA GLN A 92 -11.76 1.10 -1.71
C GLN A 92 -10.25 0.92 -1.98
N LEU A 93 -9.44 1.95 -1.74
CA LEU A 93 -7.99 1.87 -1.91
C LEU A 93 -7.37 0.81 -0.99
N VAL A 94 -7.81 0.76 0.27
CA VAL A 94 -7.37 -0.21 1.27
C VAL A 94 -7.77 -1.64 0.88
N ILE A 95 -8.94 -1.83 0.26
CA ILE A 95 -9.36 -3.13 -0.29
C ILE A 95 -8.46 -3.54 -1.46
N PHE A 96 -8.21 -2.64 -2.40
CA PHE A 96 -7.35 -2.94 -3.56
C PHE A 96 -5.93 -3.30 -3.14
N TRP A 97 -5.40 -2.63 -2.12
CA TRP A 97 -4.10 -3.00 -1.55
C TRP A 97 -4.13 -4.42 -0.94
N GLN A 98 -5.14 -4.73 -0.12
CA GLN A 98 -5.28 -6.05 0.49
C GLN A 98 -5.43 -7.18 -0.53
N VAL A 99 -6.18 -6.96 -1.61
CA VAL A 99 -6.32 -7.95 -2.68
C VAL A 99 -4.98 -8.19 -3.38
N SER A 100 -4.20 -7.14 -3.64
CA SER A 100 -2.88 -7.28 -4.26
C SER A 100 -1.88 -8.02 -3.36
N GLU A 101 -1.89 -7.74 -2.06
CA GLU A 101 -1.11 -8.49 -1.05
C GLU A 101 -1.54 -9.96 -1.01
N LEU A 102 -2.85 -10.23 -0.94
CA LEU A 102 -3.40 -11.59 -0.90
C LEU A 102 -3.04 -12.39 -2.15
N ASN A 103 -3.12 -11.78 -3.34
CA ASN A 103 -2.66 -12.38 -4.58
C ASN A 103 -1.18 -12.78 -4.49
N THR A 104 -0.33 -11.96 -3.86
CA THR A 104 1.09 -12.27 -3.64
C THR A 104 1.27 -13.56 -2.85
N PHE A 105 0.55 -13.68 -1.73
CA PHE A 105 0.61 -14.86 -0.87
C PHE A 105 0.11 -16.11 -1.61
N PHE A 106 -1.01 -16.00 -2.32
CA PHE A 106 -1.56 -17.14 -3.07
C PHE A 106 -0.67 -17.57 -4.22
N LEU A 107 -0.12 -16.64 -5.01
CA LEU A 107 0.80 -16.99 -6.09
C LEU A 107 2.04 -17.70 -5.57
N LYS A 108 2.62 -17.22 -4.46
CA LYS A 108 3.75 -17.90 -3.81
C LYS A 108 3.41 -19.33 -3.42
N HIS A 109 2.22 -19.55 -2.86
CA HIS A 109 1.80 -20.86 -2.39
C HIS A 109 1.44 -21.83 -3.54
N ILE A 110 0.65 -21.36 -4.53
CA ILE A 110 0.21 -22.17 -5.68
C ILE A 110 1.39 -22.64 -6.53
N PHE A 111 2.41 -21.79 -6.70
CA PHE A 111 3.60 -22.11 -7.48
C PHE A 111 4.76 -22.66 -6.63
N GLU A 112 4.51 -22.97 -5.35
CA GLU A 112 5.53 -23.50 -4.41
C GLU A 112 6.85 -22.72 -4.43
N MET A 113 6.78 -21.39 -4.62
CA MET A 113 7.99 -20.58 -4.75
C MET A 113 8.65 -20.37 -3.38
N PRO A 114 9.97 -20.60 -3.25
CA PRO A 114 10.66 -20.34 -1.99
C PRO A 114 10.64 -18.83 -1.68
N PRO A 115 10.61 -18.44 -0.39
CA PRO A 115 10.54 -17.03 0.03
C PRO A 115 11.69 -16.16 -0.50
N SER A 116 12.86 -16.75 -0.76
CA SER A 116 14.04 -16.09 -1.30
C SER A 116 14.04 -16.00 -2.83
N HIS A 117 12.99 -16.48 -3.50
CA HIS A 117 12.97 -16.50 -4.96
C HIS A 117 12.93 -15.07 -5.52
N PRO A 118 13.84 -14.71 -6.45
CA PRO A 118 13.96 -13.34 -6.96
C PRO A 118 12.70 -12.85 -7.67
N ILE A 119 11.86 -13.75 -8.20
CA ILE A 119 10.58 -13.38 -8.85
C ILE A 119 9.62 -12.71 -7.86
N VAL A 120 9.56 -13.19 -6.61
CA VAL A 120 8.66 -12.60 -5.59
C VAL A 120 9.14 -11.20 -5.24
N ALA A 121 10.44 -11.02 -5.02
CA ALA A 121 11.04 -9.73 -4.72
C ALA A 121 10.90 -8.73 -5.89
N LEU A 122 11.22 -9.16 -7.12
CA LEU A 122 11.09 -8.34 -8.32
C LEU A 122 9.64 -7.88 -8.52
N ARG A 123 8.67 -8.78 -8.32
CA ARG A 123 7.24 -8.44 -8.42
C ARG A 123 6.84 -7.38 -7.40
N LEU A 124 7.23 -7.54 -6.13
CA LEU A 124 6.94 -6.56 -5.09
C LEU A 124 7.53 -5.17 -5.42
N ILE A 125 8.75 -5.14 -5.96
CA ILE A 125 9.38 -3.90 -6.42
C ILE A 125 8.60 -3.29 -7.59
N LEU A 126 8.23 -4.08 -8.59
CA LEU A 126 7.47 -3.62 -9.77
C LEU A 126 6.09 -3.07 -9.36
N ILE A 127 5.37 -3.78 -8.50
CA ILE A 127 4.08 -3.30 -7.97
C ILE A 127 4.28 -2.02 -7.17
N GLY A 128 5.30 -1.94 -6.30
CA GLY A 128 5.60 -0.72 -5.55
C GLY A 128 5.84 0.49 -6.46
N VAL A 129 6.57 0.30 -7.57
CA VAL A 129 6.83 1.35 -8.56
C VAL A 129 5.56 1.77 -9.31
N ILE A 130 4.65 0.84 -9.63
CA ILE A 130 3.39 1.14 -10.34
C ILE A 130 2.35 1.76 -9.39
N VAL A 131 2.31 1.31 -8.13
CA VAL A 131 1.33 1.78 -7.14
C VAL A 131 1.58 3.23 -6.74
N ALA A 132 2.82 3.66 -6.60
CA ALA A 132 3.14 5.05 -6.22
C ALA A 132 2.46 6.12 -7.13
N PRO A 133 2.62 6.11 -8.47
CA PRO A 133 1.91 7.04 -9.35
C PRO A 133 0.40 6.72 -9.44
N SER A 134 -0.01 5.46 -9.26
CA SER A 134 -1.43 5.08 -9.26
C SER A 134 -2.18 5.71 -8.07
N VAL A 135 -1.67 5.58 -6.85
CA VAL A 135 -2.25 6.21 -5.65
C VAL A 135 -2.36 7.72 -5.83
N ARG A 136 -1.37 8.35 -6.47
CA ARG A 136 -1.41 9.79 -6.77
C ARG A 136 -2.51 10.14 -7.76
N GLN A 137 -2.67 9.37 -8.85
CA GLN A 137 -3.74 9.58 -9.82
C GLN A 137 -5.13 9.35 -9.20
N TYR A 138 -5.26 8.34 -8.34
CA TYR A 138 -6.49 8.05 -7.61
C TYR A 138 -6.84 9.16 -6.61
N TYR A 139 -5.85 9.69 -5.91
CA TYR A 139 -6.03 10.87 -5.04
C TYR A 139 -6.55 12.07 -5.82
N SER A 140 -5.92 12.42 -6.95
CA SER A 140 -6.39 13.52 -7.80
C SER A 140 -7.82 13.31 -8.28
N TYR A 141 -8.17 12.09 -8.73
CA TYR A 141 -9.53 11.77 -9.15
C TYR A 141 -10.58 11.92 -8.04
N THR A 142 -10.24 11.57 -6.80
CA THR A 142 -11.18 11.59 -5.67
C THR A 142 -11.28 12.95 -4.98
N THR A 143 -10.24 13.78 -5.09
CA THR A 143 -10.17 15.08 -4.41
C THR A 143 -10.45 16.28 -5.31
N ASP A 144 -10.10 16.22 -6.59
CA ASP A 144 -10.25 17.31 -7.55
C ASP A 144 -11.53 17.14 -8.37
N THR A 145 -12.45 18.09 -8.25
CA THR A 145 -13.75 18.08 -8.94
C THR A 145 -13.63 18.29 -10.46
N GLN A 146 -12.49 18.81 -10.94
CA GLN A 146 -12.22 18.95 -12.37
C GLN A 146 -11.75 17.64 -12.99
N CYS A 147 -11.25 16.70 -12.18
CA CYS A 147 -10.74 15.42 -12.64
C CYS A 147 -11.87 14.41 -12.82
N LYS A 148 -12.40 14.30 -14.04
CA LYS A 148 -13.53 13.39 -14.36
C LYS A 148 -13.13 11.96 -14.73
N ARG A 149 -11.83 11.67 -14.89
CA ARG A 149 -11.34 10.37 -15.38
C ARG A 149 -10.21 9.84 -14.50
N VAL A 150 -10.26 8.55 -14.25
CA VAL A 150 -9.18 7.81 -13.57
C VAL A 150 -7.98 7.72 -14.50
N GLY A 151 -6.79 8.01 -13.96
CA GLY A 151 -5.55 8.00 -14.73
C GLY A 151 -5.12 6.60 -15.20
N THR A 152 -4.30 6.53 -16.25
CA THR A 152 -3.90 5.28 -16.90
C THR A 152 -3.14 4.33 -15.97
N GLN A 153 -2.32 4.83 -15.05
CA GLN A 153 -1.55 3.97 -14.14
C GLN A 153 -2.47 3.24 -13.16
N CYS A 154 -3.52 3.91 -12.66
CA CYS A 154 -4.56 3.24 -11.88
C CYS A 154 -5.23 2.09 -12.63
N TRP A 155 -5.53 2.29 -13.92
CA TRP A 155 -6.11 1.23 -14.75
C TRP A 155 -5.14 0.06 -14.94
N VAL A 156 -3.86 0.35 -15.19
CA VAL A 156 -2.81 -0.68 -15.31
C VAL A 156 -2.70 -1.47 -14.01
N TYR A 157 -2.62 -0.79 -12.86
CA TYR A 157 -2.60 -1.47 -11.55
C TYR A 157 -3.84 -2.34 -11.34
N GLY A 158 -5.03 -1.82 -11.65
CA GLY A 158 -6.28 -2.58 -11.58
C GLY A 158 -6.26 -3.82 -12.47
N ALA A 159 -5.78 -3.69 -13.70
CA ALA A 159 -5.66 -4.80 -14.64
C ALA A 159 -4.67 -5.88 -14.13
N ILE A 160 -3.52 -5.47 -13.57
CA ILE A 160 -2.55 -6.40 -12.97
C ILE A 160 -3.20 -7.16 -11.81
N MET A 161 -3.81 -6.45 -10.86
CA MET A 161 -4.48 -7.05 -9.70
C MET A 161 -5.57 -8.05 -10.11
N VAL A 162 -6.43 -7.68 -11.07
CA VAL A 162 -7.49 -8.57 -11.55
C VAL A 162 -6.91 -9.79 -12.26
N THR A 163 -5.90 -9.60 -13.10
CA THR A 163 -5.25 -10.71 -13.82
C THR A 163 -4.61 -11.69 -12.85
N GLU A 164 -3.94 -11.19 -11.81
CA GLU A 164 -3.34 -12.02 -10.77
C GLU A 164 -4.38 -12.78 -9.95
N ALA A 165 -5.51 -12.13 -9.63
CA ALA A 165 -6.61 -12.80 -8.94
C ALA A 165 -7.18 -13.94 -9.80
N ILE A 166 -7.36 -13.72 -11.10
CA ILE A 166 -7.80 -14.77 -12.04
C ILE A 166 -6.80 -15.93 -12.09
N LEU A 167 -5.49 -15.63 -12.13
CA LEU A 167 -4.45 -16.66 -12.10
C LEU A 167 -4.50 -17.48 -10.80
N CYS A 168 -4.67 -16.81 -9.65
CA CYS A 168 -4.82 -17.51 -8.36
C CYS A 168 -6.03 -18.44 -8.36
N ILE A 169 -7.18 -17.98 -8.84
CA ILE A 169 -8.42 -18.79 -8.89
C ILE A 169 -8.28 -19.96 -9.87
N LYS A 170 -7.68 -19.71 -11.04
CA LYS A 170 -7.56 -20.72 -12.10
C LYS A 170 -6.59 -21.85 -11.72
N ASN A 171 -5.45 -21.49 -11.12
CA ASN A 171 -4.38 -22.44 -10.79
C ASN A 171 -4.50 -22.99 -9.36
N GLY A 172 -5.27 -22.35 -8.49
CA GLY A 172 -5.45 -22.77 -7.09
C GLY A 172 -6.58 -23.78 -6.88
N LYS A 173 -7.15 -24.42 -7.91
CA LYS A 173 -8.35 -25.28 -7.78
C LYS A 173 -8.20 -26.38 -6.74
N GLU A 174 -7.11 -27.16 -6.78
CA GLU A 174 -6.83 -28.20 -5.79
C GLU A 174 -6.64 -27.63 -4.37
N LEU A 175 -6.08 -26.42 -4.28
CA LEU A 175 -5.90 -25.74 -3.01
C LEU A 175 -7.24 -25.27 -2.43
N PHE A 176 -8.14 -24.71 -3.24
CA PHE A 176 -9.47 -24.29 -2.81
C PHE A 176 -10.41 -25.47 -2.51
N GLU A 177 -10.17 -26.64 -3.11
CA GLU A 177 -10.90 -27.88 -2.77
C GLU A 177 -10.46 -28.44 -1.40
N ARG A 178 -9.17 -28.34 -1.06
CA ARG A 178 -8.61 -28.76 0.23
C ARG A 178 -8.81 -27.72 1.34
N THR A 179 -8.80 -26.45 0.98
CA THR A 179 -8.92 -25.33 1.92
C THR A 179 -10.39 -25.04 2.16
N GLN A 180 -10.80 -24.89 3.41
CA GLN A 180 -12.14 -24.43 3.78
C GLN A 180 -12.33 -23.02 3.18
N ALA A 181 -12.84 -22.91 1.95
CA ALA A 181 -13.02 -21.64 1.24
C ALA A 181 -13.84 -20.65 2.07
N VAL A 182 -14.75 -21.19 2.90
CA VAL A 182 -15.51 -20.45 3.92
C VAL A 182 -14.60 -19.71 4.91
N ASN A 183 -13.51 -20.32 5.38
CA ASN A 183 -12.57 -19.69 6.31
C ASN A 183 -11.78 -18.55 5.65
N ILE A 184 -11.42 -18.68 4.38
CA ILE A 184 -10.76 -17.61 3.61
C ILE A 184 -11.74 -16.43 3.45
N ILE A 185 -13.00 -16.71 3.11
CA ILE A 185 -14.03 -15.69 2.95
C ILE A 185 -14.30 -14.98 4.28
N ILE A 186 -14.47 -15.73 5.38
CA ILE A 186 -14.65 -15.16 6.72
C ILE A 186 -13.44 -14.32 7.12
N TRP A 187 -12.22 -14.81 6.89
CA TRP A 187 -11.00 -14.06 7.18
C TRP A 187 -10.93 -12.77 6.36
N PHE A 188 -11.26 -12.82 5.07
CA PHE A 188 -11.31 -11.64 4.20
C PHE A 188 -12.37 -10.63 4.66
N LEU A 189 -13.56 -11.09 5.07
CA LEU A 189 -14.62 -10.23 5.59
C LEU A 189 -14.23 -9.59 6.93
N LEU A 190 -13.61 -10.35 7.83
CA LEU A 190 -13.10 -9.82 9.10
C LEU A 190 -12.00 -8.80 8.88
N GLN A 191 -11.07 -9.08 7.96
CA GLN A 191 -10.00 -8.16 7.61
C GLN A 191 -10.55 -6.87 6.97
N LEU A 192 -11.53 -7.00 6.08
CA LEU A 192 -12.25 -5.89 5.48
C LEU A 192 -12.91 -5.02 6.55
N MET A 193 -13.67 -5.65 7.46
CA MET A 193 -14.32 -4.94 8.55
C MET A 193 -13.32 -4.23 9.46
N LEU A 194 -12.25 -4.92 9.88
CA LEU A 194 -11.21 -4.34 10.71
C LEU A 194 -10.56 -3.13 10.03
N SER A 195 -10.29 -3.23 8.72
CA SER A 195 -9.69 -2.13 7.96
C SER A 195 -10.60 -0.91 7.88
N ILE A 196 -11.90 -1.09 7.67
CA ILE A 196 -12.90 -0.01 7.68
C ILE A 196 -13.00 0.61 9.08
N MET A 197 -13.02 -0.21 10.12
CA MET A 197 -13.04 0.24 11.52
C MET A 197 -11.79 1.03 11.88
N CYS A 198 -10.60 0.62 11.41
CA CYS A 198 -9.36 1.37 11.59
C CYS A 198 -9.42 2.74 10.91
N VAL A 199 -9.84 2.80 9.64
CA VAL A 199 -9.97 4.08 8.92
C VAL A 199 -10.96 4.99 9.64
N TYR A 200 -12.11 4.46 10.06
CA TYR A 200 -13.11 5.21 10.82
C TYR A 200 -12.56 5.70 12.18
N GLY A 201 -11.84 4.85 12.91
CA GLY A 201 -11.17 5.20 14.16
C GLY A 201 -10.16 6.32 13.99
N PHE A 202 -9.34 6.28 12.93
CA PHE A 202 -8.41 7.37 12.59
C PHE A 202 -9.14 8.68 12.27
N VAL A 203 -10.28 8.63 11.58
CA VAL A 203 -11.10 9.82 11.31
C VAL A 203 -11.61 10.44 12.62
N LEU A 204 -12.13 9.61 13.53
CA LEU A 204 -12.62 10.06 14.83
C LEU A 204 -11.50 10.64 15.70
N TRP A 205 -10.35 9.98 15.74
CA TRP A 205 -9.16 10.44 16.46
C TRP A 205 -8.68 11.80 15.96
N HIS A 206 -8.63 11.98 14.63
CA HIS A 206 -8.24 13.25 14.03
C HIS A 206 -9.23 14.38 14.38
N LYS A 207 -10.55 14.10 14.36
CA LYS A 207 -11.57 15.05 14.83
C LYS A 207 -11.41 15.41 16.30
N TYR A 208 -11.11 14.42 17.16
CA TYR A 208 -10.90 14.64 18.60
C TYR A 208 -9.68 15.54 18.87
N ILE A 209 -8.56 15.31 18.20
CA ILE A 209 -7.35 16.15 18.36
C ILE A 209 -7.63 17.60 17.95
N GLN A 210 -8.34 17.81 16.84
CA GLN A 210 -8.68 19.16 16.38
C GLN A 210 -9.62 19.88 17.34
N TYR A 211 -10.59 19.17 17.92
CA TYR A 211 -11.48 19.74 18.93
C TYR A 211 -10.73 20.18 20.20
N ASN A 212 -9.69 19.45 20.62
CA ASN A 212 -8.90 19.77 21.80
C ASN A 212 -7.79 20.82 21.57
N GLN A 213 -7.50 21.19 20.32
CA GLN A 213 -6.46 22.18 19.96
C GLN A 213 -7.01 23.56 19.56
N GLY A 214 -8.34 23.71 19.43
CA GLY A 214 -9.02 24.98 19.17
C GLY A 214 -9.76 25.47 20.41
#